data_AF-A0A2D5UYM1-F1
#
_entry.id   AF-A0A2D5UYM1-F1
#
_cell.length_a   1.000
_cell.length_b   1.000
_cell.length_c   1.000
_cell.angle_alpha   90.00
_cell.angle_beta   90.00
_cell.angle_gamma   90.00
#
_symmetry.space_group_name_H-M   'P 1'
#
loop_
_entity.id
_entity.type
_entity.pdbx_description
1 polymer ?
#
loop_
_entity_poly.entity_id
_entity_poly.type
_entity_poly.pdbx_seq_one_letter_code
_entity_poly.pdbx_strand_id
1 'polypeptide(L)'
;MNKKGQGISMNVIIIAAIALLVLVILAVLLLRAGGNVATGTNCQGVGGDCDQGDTCDSGYIKDITKGCENENPCCIPLGAKD
;
A
#
# COMPACT_ATOMS: atom_id res chain seq x y z
N MET A 1 27.34 -33.01 -35.23
CA MET A 1 26.87 -32.61 -33.88
C MET A 1 26.33 -31.19 -33.96
N ASN A 2 25.03 -31.02 -33.81
CA ASN A 2 24.30 -29.81 -34.21
C ASN A 2 24.29 -28.79 -33.06
N LYS A 3 25.07 -27.71 -33.16
CA LYS A 3 25.11 -26.57 -32.22
C LYS A 3 23.94 -25.59 -32.46
N LYS A 4 22.69 -26.07 -32.60
CA LYS A 4 21.52 -25.20 -32.90
C LYS A 4 20.65 -24.84 -31.69
N GLY A 5 20.92 -25.39 -30.50
CA GLY A 5 20.16 -25.07 -29.27
C GLY A 5 20.76 -23.97 -28.37
N GLN A 6 22.04 -23.62 -28.56
CA GLN A 6 22.77 -22.71 -27.65
C GLN A 6 22.38 -21.23 -27.78
N GLY A 7 21.86 -20.77 -28.93
CA GLY A 7 21.49 -19.36 -29.13
C GLY A 7 20.18 -18.96 -28.43
N ILE A 8 19.17 -19.85 -28.46
CA ILE A 8 17.89 -19.60 -27.78
C ILE A 8 18.05 -19.71 -26.27
N SER A 9 18.81 -20.69 -25.77
CA SER A 9 18.96 -20.88 -24.33
C SER A 9 19.69 -19.72 -23.65
N MET A 10 20.67 -19.10 -24.31
CA MET A 10 21.42 -17.97 -23.74
C MET A 10 20.53 -16.76 -23.50
N ASN A 11 19.74 -16.35 -24.50
CA ASN A 11 18.89 -15.17 -24.42
C ASN A 11 17.77 -15.34 -23.39
N VAL A 12 17.20 -16.54 -23.28
CA VAL A 12 16.17 -16.84 -22.27
C VAL A 12 16.73 -16.74 -20.85
N ILE A 13 17.94 -17.24 -20.61
CA ILE A 13 18.60 -17.13 -19.31
C ILE A 13 18.84 -15.66 -18.95
N ILE A 14 19.28 -14.84 -19.91
CA ILE A 14 19.49 -13.40 -19.70
C ILE A 14 18.17 -12.69 -19.33
N ILE A 15 17.09 -12.95 -20.08
CA ILE A 15 15.79 -12.33 -19.81
C ILE A 15 15.27 -12.77 -18.43
N ALA A 16 15.40 -14.06 -18.08
CA ALA A 16 14.98 -14.57 -16.78
C ALA A 16 15.78 -13.92 -15.63
N ALA A 17 17.08 -13.72 -15.79
CA ALA A 17 17.92 -13.05 -14.80
C ALA A 17 17.55 -11.57 -14.63
N ILE A 18 17.29 -10.84 -15.72
CA ILE A 18 16.85 -9.44 -15.68
C ILE A 18 15.48 -9.34 -15.00
N ALA A 19 14.54 -10.21 -15.36
CA ALA A 19 13.21 -10.23 -14.74
C ALA A 19 13.29 -10.49 -13.23
N LEU A 20 14.11 -11.45 -12.80
CA LEU A 20 14.34 -11.72 -11.38
C LEU A 20 14.93 -10.51 -10.66
N LEU A 21 15.93 -9.85 -11.25
CA LEU A 21 16.57 -8.68 -10.67
C LEU A 21 15.57 -7.52 -10.49
N VAL A 22 14.74 -7.25 -11.50
CA VAL A 22 13.69 -6.23 -11.42
C VAL A 22 12.67 -6.58 -10.34
N LEU A 23 12.24 -7.84 -10.26
CA LEU A 23 11.30 -8.30 -9.21
C LEU A 23 11.88 -8.13 -7.80
N VAL A 24 13.16 -8.43 -7.58
CA VAL A 24 13.82 -8.22 -6.28
C VAL A 24 13.84 -6.74 -5.91
N ILE A 25 14.19 -5.86 -6.85
CA ILE A 25 14.19 -4.41 -6.62
C ILE A 25 12.78 -3.92 -6.26
N LEU A 26 11.77 -4.31 -7.04
CA LEU A 26 10.38 -3.96 -6.77
C LEU A 26 9.92 -4.49 -5.41
N ALA A 27 10.27 -5.73 -5.06
CA ALA A 27 9.92 -6.32 -3.76
C ALA A 27 10.53 -5.52 -2.60
N VAL A 28 11.81 -5.14 -2.69
CA VAL A 28 12.47 -4.32 -1.66
C VAL A 28 11.85 -2.93 -1.56
N LEU A 29 11.55 -2.29 -2.69
CA LEU A 29 10.89 -0.99 -2.70
C LEU A 29 9.47 -1.06 -2.12
N LEU A 30 8.70 -2.09 -2.47
CA LEU A 30 7.36 -2.31 -1.94
C LEU A 30 7.38 -2.68 -0.45
N LEU A 31 8.33 -3.47 0.03
CA LEU A 31 8.49 -3.76 1.45
C LEU A 31 8.87 -2.51 2.25
N ARG A 32 9.76 -1.66 1.69
CA ARG A 32 10.13 -0.37 2.29
C ARG A 32 8.97 0.63 2.26
N ALA A 33 8.20 0.68 1.17
CA ALA A 33 7.04 1.54 1.03
C ALA A 33 5.84 1.04 1.84
N GLY A 34 5.66 -0.27 1.98
CA GLY A 34 4.55 -0.91 2.69
C GLY A 34 4.46 -0.49 4.15
N GLY A 35 5.60 -0.23 4.80
CA GLY A 35 5.62 0.35 6.15
C GLY A 35 4.97 1.74 6.24
N ASN A 36 5.03 2.55 5.18
CA ASN A 36 4.41 3.88 5.11
C ASN A 36 3.01 3.85 4.47
N VAL A 37 2.74 2.90 3.56
CA VAL A 37 1.42 2.75 2.92
C VAL A 37 0.36 2.31 3.94
N ALA A 38 0.73 1.42 4.87
CA ALA A 38 -0.16 1.04 5.97
C ALA A 38 -0.61 2.28 6.75
N THR A 39 0.29 3.20 7.07
CA THR A 39 -0.07 4.44 7.79
C THR A 39 -1.06 5.30 6.99
N GLY A 40 -0.90 5.44 5.67
CA GLY A 40 -1.77 6.26 4.82
C GLY A 40 -3.17 5.68 4.56
N THR A 41 -3.36 4.37 4.73
CA THR A 41 -4.67 3.73 4.53
C THR A 41 -5.54 3.67 5.78
N ASN A 42 -5.01 4.07 6.94
CA ASN A 42 -5.70 4.02 8.23
C ASN A 42 -6.50 5.31 8.45
N CYS A 43 -7.40 5.33 9.45
CA CYS A 43 -8.16 6.53 9.79
C CYS A 43 -7.24 7.74 10.07
N GLN A 44 -6.16 7.54 10.86
CA GLN A 44 -5.15 8.58 11.06
C GLN A 44 -4.38 8.97 9.78
N GLY A 45 -4.25 8.06 8.82
CA GLY A 45 -3.57 8.31 7.54
C GLY A 45 -4.27 9.30 6.63
N VAL A 46 -5.60 9.35 6.72
CA VAL A 46 -6.44 10.29 5.97
C VAL A 46 -6.74 11.57 6.77
N GLY A 47 -6.08 11.74 7.94
CA GLY A 47 -6.28 12.89 8.82
C GLY A 47 -7.56 12.80 9.66
N GLY A 48 -8.15 11.62 9.79
CA GLY A 48 -9.27 11.35 10.68
C GLY A 48 -8.81 10.88 12.06
N ASP A 49 -9.71 10.96 13.03
CA ASP A 49 -9.52 10.43 14.37
C ASP A 49 -10.49 9.28 14.67
N CYS A 50 -10.05 8.36 15.51
CA CYS A 50 -10.84 7.23 15.97
C CYS A 50 -11.55 7.62 17.26
N ASP A 51 -12.75 8.18 17.12
CA ASP A 51 -13.55 8.57 18.27
C ASP A 51 -14.12 7.32 18.98
N GLN A 52 -14.29 7.38 20.30
CA GLN A 52 -14.85 6.27 21.11
C GLN A 52 -16.38 6.25 21.15
N GLY A 53 -17.04 7.20 20.48
CA GLY A 53 -18.50 7.24 20.33
C GLY A 53 -19.01 6.49 19.10
N ASP A 54 -20.29 6.09 19.12
CA ASP A 54 -20.98 5.47 17.97
C ASP A 54 -21.15 6.44 16.77
N THR A 55 -21.05 7.74 17.05
CA THR A 55 -21.26 8.83 16.08
C THR A 55 -20.14 9.86 16.18
N CYS A 56 -19.70 10.36 15.03
CA CYS A 56 -18.76 11.48 14.98
C CYS A 56 -19.43 12.78 15.46
N ASP A 57 -18.69 13.59 16.20
CA ASP A 57 -19.13 14.92 16.66
C ASP A 57 -19.49 15.88 15.52
N SER A 58 -20.25 16.92 15.86
CA SER A 58 -20.61 18.00 14.92
C SER A 58 -19.35 18.69 14.41
N GLY A 59 -19.12 18.64 13.08
CA GLY A 59 -17.88 19.12 12.46
C GLY A 59 -16.97 18.00 11.92
N TYR A 60 -17.42 16.74 12.01
CA TYR A 60 -16.73 15.58 11.45
C TYR A 60 -17.65 14.78 10.50
N ILE A 61 -17.07 14.11 9.50
CA ILE A 61 -17.76 13.14 8.64
C ILE A 61 -17.25 11.74 9.00
N LYS A 62 -18.20 10.80 9.10
CA LYS A 62 -17.88 9.38 9.21
C LYS A 62 -17.43 8.82 7.86
N ASP A 63 -16.20 8.34 7.79
CA ASP A 63 -15.73 7.53 6.67
C ASP A 63 -16.07 6.06 6.94
N ILE A 64 -16.97 5.50 6.12
CA ILE A 64 -17.42 4.10 6.22
C ILE A 64 -16.48 3.11 5.53
N THR A 65 -15.50 3.60 4.77
CA THR A 65 -14.52 2.77 4.06
C THR A 65 -13.29 2.46 4.90
N LYS A 66 -13.10 3.20 6.00
CA LYS A 66 -12.00 3.09 6.95
C LYS A 66 -12.53 2.75 8.34
N GLY A 67 -12.06 1.65 8.92
CA GLY A 67 -12.42 1.24 10.28
C GLY A 67 -11.27 1.48 11.25
N CYS A 68 -11.62 1.74 12.51
CA CYS A 68 -10.69 1.70 13.63
C CYS A 68 -10.67 0.27 14.22
N GLU A 69 -9.59 -0.10 14.92
CA GLU A 69 -9.38 -1.48 15.43
C GLU A 69 -10.45 -1.95 16.44
N ASN A 70 -11.29 -1.06 16.96
CA ASN A 70 -12.30 -1.34 17.99
C ASN A 70 -13.75 -1.10 17.53
N GLU A 71 -14.06 -1.30 16.24
CA GLU A 71 -15.40 -1.04 15.64
C GLU A 71 -15.84 0.44 15.68
N ASN A 72 -14.99 1.32 16.19
CA ASN A 72 -15.21 2.75 16.23
C ASN A 72 -15.28 3.37 14.81
N PRO A 73 -16.15 4.37 14.60
CA PRO A 73 -16.22 5.09 13.34
C PRO A 73 -14.95 5.90 13.10
N CYS A 74 -14.46 5.91 11.85
CA CYS A 74 -13.42 6.86 11.45
C CYS A 74 -14.03 8.24 11.20
N CYS A 75 -13.60 9.25 11.95
CA CYS A 75 -14.17 10.60 11.92
C CYS A 75 -13.17 11.59 11.29
N ILE A 76 -13.49 12.11 10.12
CA ILE A 76 -12.65 13.08 9.38
C ILE A 76 -13.18 14.50 9.64
N PRO A 77 -12.36 15.44 10.11
CA PRO A 77 -12.81 16.80 10.36
C PRO A 77 -13.23 17.48 9.04
N LEU A 78 -14.45 18.03 9.02
CA LEU A 78 -14.90 18.98 8.02
C LEU A 78 -14.24 20.32 8.30
N GLY A 79 -12.96 20.43 7.94
CA GLY A 79 -12.10 21.60 8.08
C GLY A 79 -12.66 22.82 8.81
N ALA A 80 -12.18 23.07 10.02
CA ALA A 80 -11.77 24.41 10.41
C ALA A 80 -10.24 24.44 10.37
N LYS A 81 -9.68 24.71 9.19
CA LYS A 81 -8.37 25.34 9.10
C LYS A 81 -8.62 26.83 9.22
N ASP A 82 -8.41 27.37 10.42
CA ASP A 82 -8.03 28.77 10.57
C ASP A 82 -6.51 28.88 10.42
#